data_AF-R5G380-F1
#
_entry.id   AF-R5G380-F1
#
_cell.length_a   1.000
_cell.length_b   1.000
_cell.length_c   1.000
_cell.angle_alpha   90.00
_cell.angle_beta   90.00
_cell.angle_gamma   90.00
#
_symmetry.space_group_name_H-M   'P 1'
#
loop_
_entity.id
_entity.type
_entity.pdbx_description
1 polymer ?
#
loop_
_entity_poly.entity_id
_entity_poly.type
_entity_poly.pdbx_seq_one_letter_code
_entity_poly.pdbx_strand_id
1 'polypeptide(L)'
;MIVVEKIRDLDIAKQQFDFDSDIEESVDYQSWVDYIDNNHKLFVWFEDTEDGKEVLSKIDSFPLKMQQSLLSLLNRVRCFAKFNSKKGHYDLSAACSSESKRVSISFERKPTIEELRLFLDMANYLGAYLLFDRKKIIDAEVIEELEKAL
;
A
#
# COMPACT_ATOMS: atom_id res chain seq x y z
N MET A 1 -1.35 22.20 -5.77
CA MET A 1 -2.12 21.98 -4.54
C MET A 1 -2.62 20.54 -4.50
N ILE A 2 -2.30 19.82 -3.43
CA ILE A 2 -2.89 18.51 -3.11
C ILE A 2 -4.20 18.79 -2.38
N VAL A 3 -5.23 17.98 -2.62
CA VAL A 3 -6.52 18.10 -1.94
C VAL A 3 -6.90 16.70 -1.46
N VAL A 4 -7.06 16.53 -0.14
CA VAL A 4 -7.29 15.21 0.49
C VAL A 4 -8.44 14.45 -0.17
N GLU A 5 -9.51 15.16 -0.56
CA GLU A 5 -10.70 14.59 -1.20
C GLU A 5 -10.46 13.95 -2.57
N LYS A 6 -9.36 14.32 -3.22
CA LYS A 6 -8.96 13.80 -4.52
C LYS A 6 -7.98 12.63 -4.41
N ILE A 7 -7.52 12.31 -3.20
CA ILE A 7 -6.59 11.18 -2.98
C ILE A 7 -7.40 9.88 -3.00
N ARG A 8 -7.06 9.01 -3.95
CA ARG A 8 -7.60 7.65 -4.11
C ARG A 8 -6.51 6.59 -4.01
N ASP A 9 -5.33 6.96 -4.45
CA ASP A 9 -4.12 6.15 -4.45
C ASP A 9 -2.92 7.04 -4.16
N LEU A 10 -1.88 6.42 -3.62
CA LEU A 10 -0.56 6.99 -3.38
C LEU A 10 0.50 5.95 -3.71
N ASP A 11 1.73 6.42 -3.89
CA ASP A 11 2.89 5.56 -4.12
C ASP A 11 3.99 5.86 -3.10
N ILE A 12 4.73 4.83 -2.69
CA ILE A 12 6.01 5.01 -1.99
C ILE A 12 7.12 4.55 -2.92
N ALA A 13 8.00 5.47 -3.33
CA ALA A 13 9.09 5.18 -4.25
C ALA A 13 10.34 6.01 -3.93
N LYS A 14 11.51 5.52 -4.35
CA LYS A 14 12.81 6.19 -4.13
C LYS A 14 12.98 7.46 -4.94
N GLN A 15 12.16 7.66 -5.96
CA GLN A 15 12.17 8.80 -6.86
C GLN A 15 10.76 9.09 -7.37
N GLN A 16 10.54 10.32 -7.86
CA GLN A 16 9.35 10.68 -8.63
C GLN A 16 9.39 9.95 -9.99
N PHE A 17 8.22 9.62 -10.56
CA PHE A 17 8.14 8.90 -11.83
C PHE A 17 6.86 9.24 -12.63
N ASP A 18 6.87 8.88 -13.90
CA ASP A 18 5.74 8.93 -14.84
C ASP A 18 5.26 7.51 -15.19
N PHE A 19 4.11 7.39 -15.87
CA PHE A 19 3.64 6.10 -16.41
C PHE A 19 4.67 5.44 -17.34
N ASP A 20 5.34 6.24 -18.16
CA ASP A 20 6.22 5.77 -19.23
C ASP A 20 7.70 5.70 -18.80
N SER A 21 8.03 6.12 -17.58
CA SER A 21 9.40 6.11 -17.07
C SER A 21 9.62 4.91 -16.14
N ASP A 22 10.72 4.20 -16.36
CA ASP A 22 11.18 3.21 -15.40
C ASP A 22 11.65 3.88 -14.10
N ILE A 23 11.26 3.29 -12.98
CA ILE A 23 11.86 3.62 -11.68
C ILE A 23 13.27 3.02 -11.68
N GLU A 24 14.30 3.82 -11.38
CA GLU A 24 15.69 3.35 -11.37
C GLU A 24 16.00 2.66 -10.04
N GLU A 25 15.63 3.30 -8.93
CA GLU A 25 15.85 2.77 -7.58
C GLU A 25 14.61 2.09 -6.99
N SER A 26 14.80 0.88 -6.47
CA SER A 26 13.70 0.08 -5.93
C SER A 26 13.59 0.22 -4.42
N VAL A 27 12.35 0.25 -3.92
CA VAL A 27 12.08 -0.03 -2.50
C VAL A 27 12.59 -1.44 -2.18
N ASP A 28 13.31 -1.58 -1.08
CA ASP A 28 13.78 -2.88 -0.61
C ASP A 28 12.59 -3.71 -0.10
N TYR A 29 12.34 -4.84 -0.74
CA TYR A 29 11.18 -5.68 -0.45
C TYR A 29 11.24 -6.27 0.97
N GLN A 30 12.43 -6.62 1.47
CA GLN A 30 12.55 -7.17 2.82
C GLN A 30 12.21 -6.10 3.87
N SER A 31 12.67 -4.87 3.68
CA SER A 31 12.32 -3.73 4.54
C SER A 31 10.81 -3.47 4.54
N TRP A 32 10.12 -3.63 3.40
CA TRP A 32 8.66 -3.58 3.33
C TRP A 32 8.01 -4.66 4.20
N VAL A 33 8.44 -5.91 4.07
CA VAL A 33 7.93 -7.03 4.86
C VAL A 33 8.15 -6.77 6.36
N ASP A 34 9.35 -6.34 6.74
CA ASP A 34 9.71 -6.05 8.12
C ASP A 34 8.85 -4.93 8.71
N TYR A 35 8.57 -3.87 7.93
CA TYR A 35 7.70 -2.79 8.38
C TYR A 35 6.30 -3.29 8.72
N ILE A 36 5.70 -4.11 7.86
CA ILE A 36 4.34 -4.63 8.08
C ILE A 36 4.32 -5.60 9.26
N ASP A 37 5.29 -6.51 9.38
CA ASP A 37 5.38 -7.45 10.50
C ASP A 37 5.54 -6.72 11.84
N ASN A 38 6.36 -5.66 11.88
CA ASN A 38 6.52 -4.81 13.06
C ASN A 38 5.25 -4.00 13.39
N ASN A 39 4.36 -3.80 12.40
CA ASN A 39 3.09 -3.08 12.53
C ASN A 39 1.85 -3.99 12.38
N HIS A 40 1.96 -5.29 12.74
CA HIS A 40 0.89 -6.30 12.63
C HIS A 40 -0.41 -5.98 13.39
N LYS A 41 -0.39 -5.01 14.32
CA LYS A 41 -1.61 -4.52 14.98
C LYS A 41 -2.42 -3.56 14.12
N LEU A 42 -1.78 -2.95 13.12
CA LEU A 42 -2.36 -2.00 12.19
C LEU A 42 -2.71 -2.67 10.87
N PHE A 43 -1.82 -3.54 10.39
CA PHE A 43 -1.93 -4.22 9.11
C PHE A 43 -2.14 -5.72 9.28
N VAL A 44 -2.89 -6.30 8.34
CA VAL A 44 -3.05 -7.75 8.18
C VAL A 44 -2.61 -8.13 6.77
N TRP A 45 -1.79 -9.17 6.65
CA TRP A 45 -1.40 -9.70 5.34
C TRP A 45 -2.60 -10.31 4.63
N PHE A 46 -2.62 -10.29 3.29
CA PHE A 46 -3.74 -10.83 2.52
C PHE A 46 -3.98 -12.31 2.84
N GLU A 47 -2.91 -13.10 2.88
CA GLU A 47 -2.93 -14.53 3.22
C GLU A 47 -3.51 -14.82 4.61
N ASP A 48 -3.50 -13.85 5.51
CA ASP A 48 -4.03 -13.98 6.87
C ASP A 48 -5.50 -13.55 6.98
N THR A 49 -6.06 -12.93 5.94
CA THR A 49 -7.50 -12.60 5.88
C THR A 49 -8.34 -13.83 5.56
N GLU A 50 -9.65 -13.79 5.88
CA GLU A 50 -10.56 -14.88 5.54
C GLU A 50 -10.65 -15.11 4.02
N ASP A 51 -10.65 -14.02 3.23
CA ASP A 51 -10.62 -14.11 1.76
C ASP A 51 -9.33 -14.78 1.26
N GLY A 52 -8.18 -14.42 1.83
CA GLY A 52 -6.89 -15.02 1.47
C GLY A 52 -6.83 -16.51 1.79
N LYS A 53 -7.31 -16.91 2.97
CA LYS A 53 -7.44 -18.31 3.39
C LYS A 53 -8.41 -19.08 2.49
N GLU A 54 -9.53 -18.47 2.12
CA GLU A 54 -10.50 -19.08 1.21
C GLU A 54 -9.87 -19.34 -0.17
N VAL A 55 -9.19 -18.33 -0.74
CA VAL A 55 -8.48 -18.47 -2.02
C VAL A 55 -7.44 -19.58 -1.95
N LEU A 56 -6.63 -19.62 -0.89
CA LEU A 56 -5.59 -20.64 -0.72
C LEU A 56 -6.20 -22.05 -0.60
N SER A 57 -7.32 -22.21 0.12
CA SER A 57 -8.00 -23.50 0.27
C SER A 57 -8.54 -24.08 -1.03
N LYS A 58 -8.78 -23.21 -2.03
CA LYS A 58 -9.32 -23.56 -3.35
C LYS A 58 -8.28 -23.47 -4.45
N ILE A 59 -6.99 -23.31 -4.11
CA ILE A 59 -5.95 -23.00 -5.10
C ILE A 59 -5.90 -24.03 -6.24
N ASP A 60 -6.00 -25.31 -5.91
CA ASP A 60 -5.96 -26.41 -6.89
C ASP A 60 -7.16 -26.45 -7.85
N SER A 61 -8.24 -25.72 -7.53
CA SER A 61 -9.43 -25.61 -8.40
C SER A 61 -9.23 -24.63 -9.56
N PHE A 62 -8.22 -23.76 -9.50
CA PHE A 62 -7.94 -22.77 -10.54
C PHE A 62 -7.00 -23.32 -11.62
N PRO A 63 -7.03 -22.77 -12.85
CA PRO A 63 -6.05 -23.09 -13.88
C PRO A 63 -4.61 -22.80 -13.42
N LEU A 64 -3.63 -23.63 -13.80
CA LEU A 64 -2.23 -23.53 -13.34
C LEU A 64 -1.63 -22.12 -13.43
N LYS A 65 -1.87 -21.39 -14.52
CA LYS A 65 -1.40 -20.00 -14.66
C LYS A 65 -1.99 -19.06 -13.60
N MET A 66 -3.26 -19.26 -13.27
CA MET A 66 -3.94 -18.50 -12.22
C MET A 66 -3.44 -18.91 -10.83
N GLN A 67 -3.16 -20.20 -10.61
CA GLN A 67 -2.57 -20.66 -9.34
C GLN A 67 -1.27 -19.92 -9.05
N GLN A 68 -0.37 -19.82 -10.03
CA GLN A 68 0.91 -19.12 -9.88
C GLN A 68 0.71 -17.64 -9.51
N SER A 69 -0.22 -16.94 -10.18
CA SER A 69 -0.53 -15.54 -9.87
C SER A 69 -1.20 -15.36 -8.50
N LEU A 70 -2.05 -16.30 -8.06
CA LEU A 70 -2.69 -16.23 -6.75
C LEU A 70 -1.69 -16.52 -5.62
N LEU A 71 -0.84 -17.53 -5.79
CA LEU A 71 0.22 -17.85 -4.82
C LEU A 71 1.22 -16.69 -4.69
N SER A 72 1.55 -15.98 -5.78
CA SER A 72 2.42 -14.80 -5.68
C SER A 72 1.76 -13.66 -4.90
N LEU A 73 0.44 -13.47 -5.03
CA LEU A 73 -0.32 -12.47 -4.25
C LEU A 73 -0.42 -12.84 -2.76
N LEU A 74 -0.46 -14.14 -2.43
CA LEU A 74 -0.56 -14.68 -1.07
C LEU A 74 0.81 -14.86 -0.37
N ASN A 75 1.83 -14.15 -0.84
CA ASN A 75 3.19 -14.24 -0.30
C ASN A 75 3.69 -12.85 0.11
N ARG A 76 3.06 -12.26 1.13
CA ARG A 76 3.43 -10.96 1.70
C ARG A 76 3.54 -9.83 0.68
N VAL A 77 2.75 -9.90 -0.38
CA VAL A 77 2.71 -8.88 -1.43
C VAL A 77 1.75 -7.76 -1.07
N ARG A 78 0.63 -8.09 -0.43
CA ARG A 78 -0.43 -7.13 -0.11
C ARG A 78 -0.85 -7.25 1.35
N CYS A 79 -1.03 -6.11 1.99
CA CYS A 79 -1.62 -6.02 3.31
C CYS A 79 -2.83 -5.07 3.30
N PHE A 80 -3.64 -5.17 4.34
CA PHE A 80 -4.83 -4.36 4.53
C PHE A 80 -4.87 -3.74 5.92
N ALA A 81 -5.61 -2.65 6.06
CA ALA A 81 -5.86 -2.02 7.35
C ALA A 81 -7.28 -1.45 7.41
N LYS A 82 -7.74 -1.15 8.63
CA LYS A 82 -9.06 -0.53 8.90
C LYS A 82 -10.22 -1.33 8.31
N PHE A 83 -10.45 -2.54 8.83
CA PHE A 83 -11.62 -3.35 8.43
C PHE A 83 -12.93 -2.64 8.77
N ASN A 84 -13.79 -2.50 7.76
CA ASN A 84 -15.10 -1.87 7.88
C ASN A 84 -16.19 -2.95 7.97
N SER A 85 -16.59 -3.30 9.18
CA SER A 85 -17.59 -4.35 9.42
C SER A 85 -18.97 -4.08 8.79
N LYS A 86 -19.32 -2.81 8.52
CA LYS A 86 -20.57 -2.46 7.84
C LYS A 86 -20.54 -2.75 6.34
N LYS A 87 -19.35 -2.65 5.72
CA LYS A 87 -19.17 -2.85 4.28
C LYS A 87 -18.55 -4.20 3.92
N GLY A 88 -17.99 -4.91 4.90
CA GLY A 88 -17.36 -6.22 4.70
C GLY A 88 -16.01 -6.17 3.98
N HIS A 89 -15.33 -5.02 3.95
CA HIS A 89 -14.01 -4.88 3.34
C HIS A 89 -13.10 -3.95 4.15
N TYR A 90 -11.81 -3.96 3.83
CA TYR A 90 -10.82 -3.04 4.40
C TYR A 90 -10.85 -1.69 3.70
N ASP A 91 -10.76 -0.60 4.45
CA ASP A 91 -10.75 0.75 3.86
C ASP A 91 -9.39 1.08 3.20
N LEU A 92 -8.32 0.37 3.58
CA LEU A 92 -6.94 0.60 3.15
C LEU A 92 -6.31 -0.68 2.61
N SER A 93 -5.55 -0.55 1.52
CA SER A 93 -4.61 -1.60 1.09
C SER A 93 -3.27 -0.99 0.69
N ALA A 94 -2.20 -1.75 0.92
CA ALA A 94 -0.86 -1.42 0.45
C ALA A 94 -0.21 -2.68 -0.13
N ALA A 95 0.58 -2.53 -1.19
CA ALA A 95 1.18 -3.67 -1.87
C ALA A 95 2.58 -3.36 -2.41
N CYS A 96 3.50 -4.31 -2.21
CA CYS A 96 4.85 -4.32 -2.77
C CYS A 96 5.25 -5.78 -3.00
N SER A 97 5.78 -6.09 -4.17
CA SER A 97 6.40 -7.37 -4.49
C SER A 97 7.90 -7.22 -4.74
N SER A 98 8.63 -8.33 -4.75
CA SER A 98 10.06 -8.36 -5.11
C SER A 98 10.36 -7.86 -6.53
N GLU A 99 9.36 -7.84 -7.41
CA GLU A 99 9.47 -7.33 -8.78
C GLU A 99 9.00 -5.87 -8.88
N SER A 100 8.20 -5.41 -7.91
CA SER A 100 7.77 -4.03 -7.86
C SER A 100 8.89 -3.14 -7.32
N LYS A 101 9.07 -1.98 -7.92
CA LYS A 101 10.07 -1.00 -7.47
C LYS A 101 9.53 -0.03 -6.42
N ARG A 102 8.25 -0.17 -6.04
CA ARG A 102 7.48 0.78 -5.22
C ARG A 102 6.44 0.07 -4.37
N VAL A 103 5.94 0.75 -3.36
CA VAL A 103 4.69 0.38 -2.67
C VAL A 103 3.54 1.12 -3.33
N SER A 104 2.47 0.41 -3.68
CA SER A 104 1.19 0.98 -4.11
C SER A 104 0.25 1.07 -2.92
N ILE A 105 -0.42 2.20 -2.71
CA ILE A 105 -1.41 2.38 -1.64
C ILE A 105 -2.75 2.73 -2.29
N SER A 106 -3.83 2.14 -1.81
CA SER A 106 -5.18 2.42 -2.29
C SER A 106 -6.16 2.62 -1.14
N PHE A 107 -7.08 3.57 -1.32
CA PHE A 107 -8.08 3.96 -0.33
C PHE A 107 -9.51 3.74 -0.88
N GLU A 108 -10.32 2.96 -0.17
CA GLU A 108 -11.75 2.74 -0.51
C GLU A 108 -12.64 3.94 -0.09
N ARG A 109 -12.04 4.94 0.54
CA ARG A 109 -12.68 6.20 0.96
C ARG A 109 -11.66 7.33 0.99
N LYS A 110 -12.10 8.55 1.31
CA LYS A 110 -11.19 9.67 1.59
C LYS A 110 -10.23 9.27 2.73
N PRO A 111 -8.90 9.42 2.58
CA PRO A 111 -7.96 9.19 3.67
C PRO A 111 -8.11 10.23 4.79
N THR A 112 -7.78 9.84 6.02
CA THR A 112 -7.61 10.80 7.12
C THR A 112 -6.19 11.36 7.15
N ILE A 113 -5.96 12.46 7.88
CA ILE A 113 -4.62 13.02 8.08
C ILE A 113 -3.71 12.02 8.80
N GLU A 114 -4.22 11.28 9.78
CA GLU A 114 -3.47 10.23 10.49
C GLU A 114 -3.04 9.10 9.56
N GLU A 115 -3.83 8.79 8.54
CA GLU A 115 -3.48 7.77 7.55
C GLU A 115 -2.39 8.27 6.60
N LEU A 116 -2.42 9.56 6.23
CA LEU A 116 -1.31 10.17 5.50
C LEU A 116 -0.02 10.16 6.35
N ARG A 117 -0.12 10.44 7.65
CA ARG A 117 1.02 10.35 8.59
C ARG A 117 1.55 8.92 8.70
N LEU A 118 0.67 7.92 8.75
CA LEU A 118 1.04 6.50 8.77
C LEU A 118 1.83 6.10 7.51
N PHE A 119 1.38 6.51 6.34
CA PHE A 119 2.09 6.19 5.09
C PHE A 119 3.36 7.03 4.89
N LEU A 120 3.42 8.24 5.47
CA LEU A 120 4.67 9.02 5.52
C LEU A 120 5.70 8.35 6.43
N ASP A 121 5.30 7.83 7.59
CA ASP A 121 6.18 7.06 8.48
C ASP A 121 6.73 5.81 7.78
N MET A 122 5.86 5.07 7.08
CA MET A 122 6.27 3.95 6.23
C MET A 122 7.27 4.37 5.15
N ALA A 123 7.03 5.48 4.45
CA ALA A 123 7.94 5.98 3.43
C ALA A 123 9.32 6.31 4.01
N ASN A 124 9.35 6.96 5.18
CA ASN A 124 10.58 7.30 5.88
C ASN A 124 11.36 6.06 6.33
N TYR A 125 10.67 5.05 6.88
CA TYR A 125 11.29 3.76 7.24
C TYR A 125 11.94 3.09 6.03
N LEU A 126 11.28 3.14 4.87
CA LEU A 126 11.79 2.59 3.62
C LEU A 126 12.84 3.49 2.94
N GLY A 127 13.14 4.66 3.53
CA GLY A 127 14.03 5.67 2.95
C GLY A 127 13.56 6.15 1.58
N ALA A 128 12.26 6.40 1.42
CA ALA A 128 11.58 6.70 0.17
C ALA A 128 10.63 7.89 0.33
N TYR A 129 10.05 8.36 -0.78
CA TYR A 129 9.05 9.43 -0.78
C TYR A 129 7.63 8.88 -0.81
N LEU A 130 6.72 9.48 -0.03
CA LEU A 130 5.29 9.34 -0.24
C LEU A 130 4.85 10.28 -1.36
N LEU A 131 4.21 9.73 -2.39
CA LEU A 131 3.92 10.43 -3.65
C LEU A 131 2.43 10.44 -3.95
N PHE A 132 1.91 11.60 -4.30
CA PHE A 132 0.61 11.78 -4.93
C PHE A 132 0.79 12.01 -6.43
N ASP A 133 0.04 11.23 -7.22
CA ASP A 133 0.15 11.21 -8.69
C ASP A 133 1.62 11.05 -9.15
N ARG A 134 2.38 10.25 -8.38
CA ARG A 134 3.80 9.87 -8.62
C ARG A 134 4.82 11.00 -8.68
N LYS A 135 4.36 12.24 -8.62
CA LYS A 135 5.18 13.45 -8.77
C LYS A 135 5.21 14.27 -7.50
N LYS A 136 4.07 14.47 -6.84
CA LYS A 136 4.03 15.40 -5.71
C LYS A 136 4.42 14.68 -4.44
N ILE A 137 5.52 15.09 -3.82
CA ILE A 137 5.95 14.57 -2.52
C ILE A 137 4.96 15.08 -1.46
N ILE A 138 4.48 14.16 -0.63
CA ILE A 138 3.74 14.44 0.59
C ILE A 138 4.72 14.26 1.73
N ASP A 139 5.20 15.36 2.30
CA ASP A 139 6.03 15.39 3.50
C ASP A 139 5.24 15.94 4.69
N ALA A 140 5.92 16.17 5.82
CA ALA A 140 5.30 16.69 7.03
C ALA A 140 4.66 18.08 6.83
N GLU A 141 5.31 18.97 6.08
CA GLU A 141 4.81 20.33 5.82
C GLU A 141 3.52 20.27 4.98
N VAL A 142 3.51 19.45 3.93
CA VAL A 142 2.32 19.23 3.11
C VAL A 142 1.16 18.64 3.95
N ILE A 143 1.43 17.71 4.85
CA ILE A 143 0.39 17.15 5.73
C ILE A 143 -0.17 18.23 6.68
N GLU A 144 0.68 19.09 7.25
CA GLU A 144 0.23 20.20 8.09
C GLU A 144 -0.63 21.21 7.32
N GLU A 145 -0.28 21.52 6.07
CA GLU A 145 -1.11 22.37 5.20
C GLU A 145 -2.48 21.74 4.94
N LEU A 146 -2.52 20.44 4.66
CA LEU A 146 -3.77 19.71 4.43
C LEU A 146 -4.64 19.66 5.69
N GLU A 147 -4.04 19.52 6.88
CA GLU A 147 -4.77 19.53 8.16
C GLU A 147 -5.40 20.90 8.45
N LYS A 148 -4.68 22.00 8.17
CA LYS A 148 -5.21 23.37 8.34
C LYS A 148 -6.34 23.71 7.36
N ALA A 149 -6.45 22.99 6.25
CA ALA A 149 -7.44 23.22 5.20
C ALA A 149 -8.76 22.44 5.38
N LEU A 150 -8.87 21.59 6.40
CA LEU A 150 -10.06 20.81 6.75
C LEU A 150 -10.96 21.54 7.77
#